data_AF-A0A973T0V0-F1
#
_entry.id   AF-A0A973T0V0-F1
#
_cell.length_a   1.000
_cell.length_b   1.000
_cell.length_c   1.000
_cell.angle_alpha   90.00
_cell.angle_beta   90.00
_cell.angle_gamma   90.00
#
_symmetry.space_group_name_H-M   'P 1'
#
loop_
_entity.id
_entity.type
_entity.pdbx_description
1 polymer ?
#
loop_
_entity_poly.entity_id
_entity_poly.type
_entity_poly.pdbx_seq_one_letter_code
_entity_poly.pdbx_strand_id
1 'polypeptide(L)' 'MTIPNLATRVGRSRTLIHRLATNPAEGWPAPVFKPGSSRPEYDVAWFDEYWARRQAGIRQGRRTDLEQKEKPDAHD' A
#
# COMPACT_ATOMS: atom_id res chain seq x y z
N MET A 1 4.64 3.72 14.27
CA MET A 1 5.55 4.04 13.14
C MET A 1 5.03 5.26 12.38
N THR A 2 5.90 6.15 11.94
CA THR A 2 5.51 7.38 11.23
C THR A 2 5.26 7.13 9.74
N ILE A 3 4.48 8.00 9.08
CA ILE A 3 4.20 7.96 7.63
C ILE A 3 5.45 7.76 6.76
N PRO A 4 6.58 8.50 6.92
CA PRO A 4 7.77 8.28 6.10
C PRO A 4 8.33 6.86 6.26
N ASN A 5 8.32 6.30 7.47
CA ASN A 5 8.83 4.94 7.71
C ASN A 5 7.89 3.89 7.11
N LEU A 6 6.57 4.10 7.17
CA LEU A 6 5.60 3.24 6.48
C LEU A 6 5.81 3.25 4.97
N ALA A 7 6.05 4.42 4.39
CA ALA A 7 6.30 4.57 2.96
C ALA A 7 7.57 3.83 2.51
N THR A 8 8.66 3.96 3.27
CA THR A 8 9.89 3.19 3.05
C THR A 8 9.66 1.69 3.15
N ARG A 9 8.88 1.23 4.14
CA ARG A 9 8.58 -0.19 4.36
C ARG A 9 7.93 -0.85 3.15
N VAL A 10 7.00 -0.18 2.48
CA VAL A 10 6.28 -0.74 1.32
C VAL A 10 6.87 -0.31 -0.03
N GLY A 11 8.01 0.37 -0.03
CA GLY A 11 8.67 0.85 -1.25
C GLY A 11 7.82 1.86 -2.04
N ARG A 12 7.07 2.73 -1.36
CA ARG A 12 6.20 3.74 -1.99
C ARG A 12 6.56 5.16 -1.55
N SER A 13 6.02 6.13 -2.29
CA SER A 13 6.23 7.55 -1.98
C SER A 13 5.50 7.98 -0.71
N ARG A 14 6.16 8.80 0.12
CA ARG A 14 5.57 9.40 1.33
C ARG A 14 4.24 10.11 1.04
N THR A 15 4.16 10.85 -0.07
CA THR A 15 2.94 11.57 -0.49
C THR A 15 1.77 10.64 -0.73
N LEU A 16 2.00 9.44 -1.28
CA LEU A 16 0.95 8.45 -1.48
C LEU A 16 0.38 8.03 -0.13
N ILE A 17 1.24 7.59 0.80
CA ILE A 17 0.81 7.14 2.11
C ILE A 17 0.11 8.26 2.89
N HIS A 18 0.60 9.49 2.77
CA HIS A 18 -0.06 10.66 3.36
C HIS A 18 -1.47 10.87 2.82
N ARG A 19 -1.67 10.79 1.49
CA ARG A 19 -3.00 10.94 0.88
C ARG A 19 -3.96 9.86 1.36
N LEU A 20 -3.49 8.63 1.51
CA LEU A 20 -4.28 7.52 2.04
C LEU A 20 -4.69 7.77 3.50
N ALA A 21 -3.73 8.20 4.33
CA ALA A 21 -3.97 8.51 5.73
C ALA A 21 -4.97 9.66 5.94
N THR A 22 -5.01 10.63 5.03
CA THR A 22 -5.95 11.75 5.07
C THR A 22 -7.29 11.46 4.40
N ASN A 23 -7.43 10.33 3.71
CA ASN A 23 -8.66 9.99 3.00
C ASN A 23 -9.62 9.24 3.94
N PRO A 24 -10.77 9.82 4.31
CA PRO A 24 -11.72 9.15 5.21
C PRO A 24 -12.30 7.86 4.63
N ALA A 25 -12.33 7.70 3.30
CA ALA A 25 -12.81 6.49 2.65
C ALA A 25 -11.89 5.26 2.88
N GLU A 26 -10.63 5.49 3.25
CA GLU A 26 -9.65 4.41 3.46
C GLU A 26 -9.75 3.78 4.86
N GLY A 27 -10.49 4.40 5.79
CA GLY A 27 -10.70 3.84 7.12
C GLY A 27 -9.44 3.77 7.98
N TRP A 28 -8.52 4.71 7.83
CA TRP A 28 -7.29 4.76 8.63
C TRP A 28 -7.60 5.03 10.11
N PRO A 29 -6.90 4.35 11.04
CA PRO A 29 -7.07 4.61 12.46
C PRO A 29 -6.53 5.99 12.80
N ALA A 30 -7.03 6.55 13.91
CA ALA A 30 -6.50 7.78 14.45
C ALA A 30 -5.00 7.60 14.78
N PRO A 31 -4.14 8.57 14.43
CA PRO A 31 -2.73 8.49 14.79
C PRO A 31 -2.54 8.60 16.29
N VAL A 32 -1.58 7.83 16.82
CA VAL A 32 -1.13 7.89 18.19
C VAL A 32 0.01 8.90 18.30
N PHE A 33 -0.08 9.82 19.25
CA PHE A 33 1.00 10.74 19.57
C PHE A 33 1.72 10.25 20.82
N LYS A 34 3.02 9.97 20.70
CA LYS A 34 3.83 9.65 21.87
C LYS A 34 4.13 10.91 22.69
N PRO A 35 4.18 10.80 24.03
CA PRO A 35 4.59 11.91 24.88
C PRO A 35 5.99 12.40 24.46
N GLY A 36 6.13 13.70 24.22
CA GLY A 36 7.37 14.30 23.74
C GLY A 36 7.61 14.24 22.22
N SER A 37 6.66 13.71 21.43
CA SER A 37 6.73 13.70 19.96
C SER A 37 5.53 14.39 19.34
N SER A 38 5.78 15.37 18.48
CA SER A 38 4.72 15.99 17.65
C SER A 38 4.39 15.17 16.40
N ARG A 39 5.10 14.06 16.16
CA ARG A 39 4.91 13.24 14.95
C ARG A 39 3.82 12.19 15.19
N PRO A 40 2.81 12.08 14.31
CA PRO A 40 1.81 11.03 14.39
C PRO A 40 2.43 9.67 14.10
N GLU A 41 2.08 8.69 14.90
CA GLU A 41 2.46 7.30 14.73
C GLU A 41 1.24 6.42 14.48
N TYR A 42 1.41 5.45 13.59
CA TYR A 42 0.40 4.45 13.25
C TYR A 42 0.90 3.06 13.63
N ASP A 43 -0.05 2.17 13.88
CA ASP A 43 0.23 0.77 14.12
C ASP A 43 0.75 0.09 12.84
N VAL A 44 1.85 -0.66 12.97
CA VAL A 44 2.52 -1.30 11.83
C VAL A 44 1.78 -2.55 11.38
N ALA A 45 1.27 -3.35 12.32
CA ALA A 45 0.58 -4.59 12.01
C ALA A 45 -0.73 -4.30 11.25
N TRP A 46 -1.51 -3.33 11.74
CA TRP A 46 -2.69 -2.84 11.04
C TRP A 46 -2.35 -2.33 9.63
N PHE A 47 -1.27 -1.54 9.50
CA PHE A 47 -0.88 -1.00 8.21
C PHE A 47 -0.46 -2.09 7.22
N ASP A 48 0.29 -3.11 7.65
CA ASP A 48 0.68 -4.24 6.81
C ASP A 48 -0.56 -5.03 6.34
N GLU A 49 -1.54 -5.29 7.21
CA GLU A 49 -2.81 -5.92 6.83
C GLU A 49 -3.60 -5.07 5.82
N TYR A 50 -3.77 -3.78 6.10
CA TYR A 50 -4.43 -2.83 5.21
C TYR A 50 -3.73 -2.81 3.84
N TRP A 51 -2.41 -2.77 3.82
CA TRP A 51 -1.63 -2.72 2.58
C TRP A 51 -1.74 -4.02 1.78
N ALA A 52 -1.73 -5.17 2.44
CA ALA A 52 -1.96 -6.47 1.81
C ALA A 52 -3.35 -6.53 1.15
N ARG A 53 -4.41 -6.11 1.86
CA ARG A 53 -5.79 -6.04 1.33
C ARG A 53 -5.89 -5.09 0.15
N ARG A 54 -5.27 -3.91 0.23
CA ARG A 54 -5.22 -2.93 -0.87
C ARG A 54 -4.54 -3.51 -2.10
N GLN A 55 -3.40 -4.18 -1.92
CA GLN A 55 -2.67 -4.80 -3.03
C GLN A 55 -3.47 -5.93 -3.68
N ALA A 56 -4.21 -6.72 -2.89
CA ALA A 56 -5.13 -7.72 -3.42
C ALA A 56 -6.21 -7.10 -4.32
N GLY A 57 -6.82 -5.98 -3.89
CA GLY A 57 -7.79 -5.23 -4.69
C GLY A 57 -7.20 -4.63 -5.98
N ILE A 58 -5.96 -4.14 -5.93
CA ILE A 58 -5.25 -3.64 -7.13
C ILE A 58 -4.95 -4.78 -8.12
N ARG A 59 -4.57 -5.97 -7.61
CA ARG A 59 -4.33 -7.15 -8.46
C ARG A 59 -5.60 -7.65 -9.12
N GLN A 60 -6.76 -7.49 -8.49
CA GLN A 60 -8.05 -7.88 -9.04
C GLN A 60 -8.49 -6.99 -10.23
N GLY A 61 -7.98 -5.76 -10.33
CA GLY A 61 -8.19 -4.87 -11.49
C GLY A 61 -7.12 -4.95 -12.60
N ARG A 62 -6.07 -5.77 -12.45
CA ARG A 62 -4.97 -5.91 -13.43
C ARG A 62 -4.68 -7.36 -13.84
N ARG A 63 -5.72 -8.20 -13.97
CA ARG A 63 -5.59 -9.52 -14.63
C ARG A 63 -6.68 -9.75 -15.68
N THR A 64 -6.89 -8.78 -16.55
CA THR A 64 -7.69 -8.98 -17.78
C THR A 64 -6.89 -8.69 -19.06
N ASP A 65 -5.56 -8.52 -18.98
CA ASP A 65 -4.73 -8.17 -20.15
C ASP A 65 -3.40 -8.96 -20.26
N LEU A 66 -3.25 -10.09 -19.55
CA LEU A 66 -2.03 -10.90 -19.63
C LEU A 66 -2.31 -12.38 -19.87
N GLU A 67 -3.38 -12.64 -20.64
CA GLU A 67 -3.59 -13.90 -21.35
C GLU A 67 -3.74 -13.61 -22.84
N GLN A 68 -2.67 -13.17 -23.52
CA GLN A 68 -2.59 -13.41 -24.97
C GLN A 68 -1.18 -13.88 -25.36
N LYS A 69 -1.17 -15.19 -25.64
CA LYS A 69 -0.24 -15.95 -26.49
C LYS A 69 1.19 -16.12 -26.00
N GLU A 70 1.33 -17.05 -25.07
CA GLU A 70 2.26 -18.15 -25.29
C GLU A 70 1.75 -19.00 -26.46
N LYS A 71 2.48 -19.04 -27.59
CA LYS A 71 2.48 -20.12 -28.60
C LYS A 71 3.72 -19.98 -29.50
N PRO A 72 4.22 -21.10 -30.05
CA PRO A 72 5.57 -21.56 -29.76
C PRO A 72 6.56 -21.38 -30.91
N ASP A 73 7.83 -21.46 -30.54
CA ASP A 73 8.98 -21.81 -31.36
C ASP A 73 8.65 -22.94 -32.35
N ALA A 74 8.71 -22.66 -33.67
CA ALA A 74 8.99 -23.62 -34.75
C ALA A 74 8.93 -22.93 -36.13
N HIS A 75 10.08 -22.58 -36.70
CA HIS A 75 10.33 -22.78 -38.14
C HIS A 75 11.83 -22.80 -38.42
N ASP A 76 12.35 -24.01 -38.63
CA ASP A 76 13.44 -24.30 -39.57
C ASP A 76 12.79 -24.75 -40.87
#